data_AF-A0A3C0WFV4-F1
#
_entry.id   AF-A0A3C0WFV4-F1
#
_cell.length_a   1.000
_cell.length_b   1.000
_cell.length_c   1.000
_cell.angle_alpha   90.00
_cell.angle_beta   90.00
_cell.angle_gamma   90.00
#
_symmetry.space_group_name_H-M   'P 1'
#
loop_
_entity.id
_entity.type
_entity.pdbx_description
1 polymer ?
#
loop_
_entity_poly.entity_id
_entity_poly.type
_entity_poly.pdbx_seq_one_letter_code
_entity_poly.pdbx_strand_id
1 'polypeptide(L)'
;QLTTGHWWRKDLPRIMRFFDEYFGFDRAGTVFKDNGRQRAENIPQWNTTMLVHDARMLIEYVLANDRNVISELLTTNKYFIAHPGDNEYAREYYESKVSEITGSKFIDSQIEKRREQIKRDFNFENMPEKAEQALQDARRDAEKTVSLYKLALDNGMTRHPGYPFSSKSHGIGDLIYIEPYNLSSNHRHQEQTWDWPVEQPVVMPPEQRAGLLTHPAWLAAYSLNEDNDPIHRGIWVYEKLLAGVLGDVPPDVDANVPTDPHKTLRERMETLRAESCWKCHRKINPLGEPFEVFDDWGRYRTEHYFDENGEIYLRRDGEFDRKLKDGKLTTRSVNATGAISFSGDPSVDGEVKDGIEMMHRLGKSVRARQTFIRYLFRYLMGRNEMLSDSRTLVEAEKTYLKNGGSFKALVVSLLSSDSFLYRR
;
A
#
# COMPACT_ATOMS: atom_id res chain seq x y z
N GLN A 1 0.88 -22.84 5.45
CA GLN A 1 1.81 -21.87 6.10
C GLN A 1 1.56 -20.46 5.58
N LEU A 2 0.30 -19.99 5.65
CA LEU A 2 -0.16 -18.64 5.23
C LEU A 2 -0.82 -17.87 6.40
N THR A 3 -0.65 -18.38 7.63
CA THR A 3 -1.41 -17.98 8.83
C THR A 3 -0.55 -17.34 9.92
N THR A 4 0.78 -17.32 9.78
CA THR A 4 1.67 -16.72 10.78
C THR A 4 1.92 -15.25 10.45
N GLY A 5 0.85 -14.46 10.52
CA GLY A 5 0.98 -13.03 10.78
C GLY A 5 1.87 -12.84 12.00
N HIS A 6 2.78 -11.90 11.93
CA HIS A 6 3.84 -11.75 12.90
C HIS A 6 3.30 -11.06 14.17
N TRP A 7 2.79 -11.87 15.11
CA TRP A 7 2.21 -11.48 16.41
C TRP A 7 3.16 -10.71 17.38
N TRP A 8 4.30 -10.20 16.92
CA TRP A 8 5.35 -9.62 17.79
C TRP A 8 5.36 -8.10 17.89
N ARG A 9 4.52 -7.36 17.16
CA ARG A 9 4.48 -5.88 17.24
C ARG A 9 3.81 -5.39 18.53
N LYS A 10 4.37 -5.74 19.69
CA LYS A 10 3.90 -5.28 21.01
C LYS A 10 4.05 -3.77 21.21
N ASP A 11 4.88 -3.12 20.38
CA ASP A 11 5.10 -1.68 20.29
C ASP A 11 3.87 -0.89 19.82
N LEU A 12 2.96 -1.52 19.06
CA LEU A 12 1.78 -0.84 18.54
C LEU A 12 0.65 -0.76 19.57
N PRO A 13 -0.10 0.35 19.61
CA PRO A 13 -1.37 0.42 20.33
C PRO A 13 -2.31 -0.71 19.90
N ARG A 14 -3.08 -1.27 20.85
CA ARG A 14 -3.96 -2.44 20.61
C ARG A 14 -4.94 -2.23 19.45
N ILE A 15 -5.46 -1.02 19.28
CA ILE A 15 -6.36 -0.69 18.18
C ILE A 15 -5.64 -0.75 16.83
N MET A 16 -4.41 -0.24 16.72
CA MET A 16 -3.65 -0.32 15.47
C MET A 16 -3.32 -1.76 15.10
N ARG A 17 -2.97 -2.60 16.08
CA ARG A 17 -2.76 -4.04 15.85
C ARG A 17 -3.99 -4.73 15.26
N PHE A 18 -5.20 -4.37 15.70
CA PHE A 18 -6.42 -4.91 15.10
C PHE A 18 -6.50 -4.60 13.60
N PHE A 19 -6.18 -3.36 13.21
CA PHE A 19 -6.23 -2.96 11.80
C PHE A 19 -5.15 -3.64 10.96
N ASP A 20 -3.92 -3.72 11.47
CA ASP A 20 -2.84 -4.50 10.86
C ASP A 20 -3.30 -5.95 10.64
N GLU A 21 -3.88 -6.62 11.66
CA GLU A 21 -4.34 -8.01 11.56
C GLU A 21 -5.55 -8.20 10.63
N TYR A 22 -6.51 -7.27 10.68
CA TYR A 22 -7.74 -7.33 9.89
C TYR A 22 -7.46 -7.14 8.40
N PHE A 23 -6.72 -6.09 8.05
CA PHE A 23 -6.39 -5.78 6.67
C PHE A 23 -5.18 -6.56 6.16
N GLY A 24 -4.22 -6.94 7.01
CA GLY A 24 -3.06 -7.73 6.65
C GLY A 24 -1.99 -7.02 5.83
N PHE A 25 -2.04 -5.68 5.74
CA PHE A 25 -1.08 -4.90 4.94
C PHE A 25 0.35 -4.91 5.52
N ASP A 26 0.51 -5.20 6.82
CA ASP A 26 1.80 -5.32 7.50
C ASP A 26 2.71 -6.40 6.89
N ARG A 27 2.09 -7.38 6.23
CA ARG A 27 2.76 -8.48 5.51
C ARG A 27 3.39 -8.07 4.18
N ALA A 28 3.20 -6.84 3.72
CA ALA A 28 3.79 -6.37 2.46
C ALA A 28 5.31 -6.65 2.41
N GLY A 29 6.01 -6.47 3.53
CA GLY A 29 7.46 -6.73 3.62
C GLY A 29 7.86 -8.22 3.58
N THR A 30 6.89 -9.14 3.63
CA THR A 30 7.13 -10.59 3.49
C THR A 30 7.00 -11.09 2.05
N VAL A 31 6.46 -10.26 1.15
CA VAL A 31 6.35 -10.55 -0.28
C VAL A 31 7.64 -10.09 -0.96
N PHE A 32 8.50 -11.04 -1.31
CA PHE A 32 9.79 -10.77 -1.91
C PHE A 32 9.66 -10.56 -3.41
N LYS A 33 9.78 -9.32 -3.87
CA LYS A 33 9.86 -9.04 -5.31
C LYS A 33 11.19 -9.54 -5.86
N ASP A 34 11.20 -10.18 -7.03
CA ASP A 34 12.40 -10.77 -7.63
C ASP A 34 13.58 -9.77 -7.69
N ASN A 35 14.76 -10.17 -7.21
CA ASN A 35 15.95 -9.29 -7.12
C ASN A 35 16.48 -8.87 -8.50
N GLY A 36 16.29 -9.69 -9.54
CA GLY A 36 16.60 -9.36 -10.92
C GLY A 36 15.67 -8.28 -11.48
N ARG A 37 14.35 -8.42 -11.27
CA ARG A 37 13.34 -7.43 -11.65
C ARG A 37 13.49 -6.12 -10.87
N GLN A 38 13.75 -6.19 -9.56
CA GLN A 38 14.09 -5.02 -8.74
C GLN A 38 15.29 -4.24 -9.32
N ARG A 39 16.37 -4.95 -9.69
CA ARG A 39 17.54 -4.31 -10.30
C ARG A 39 17.22 -3.71 -11.67
N ALA A 40 16.46 -4.40 -12.50
CA ALA A 40 16.09 -3.93 -13.84
C ALA A 40 15.16 -2.70 -13.79
N GLU A 41 14.15 -2.72 -12.92
CA GLU A 41 13.24 -1.59 -12.65
C GLU A 41 13.88 -0.50 -11.80
N ASN A 42 15.18 -0.59 -11.53
CA ASN A 42 15.93 0.37 -10.72
C ASN A 42 15.36 0.57 -9.32
N ILE A 43 14.59 -0.39 -8.76
CA ILE A 43 14.04 -0.39 -7.40
C ILE A 43 15.07 -1.06 -6.46
N PRO A 44 16.06 -0.33 -5.90
CA PRO A 44 17.11 -0.97 -5.10
C PRO A 44 16.59 -1.54 -3.79
N GLN A 45 15.47 -1.02 -3.27
CA GLN A 45 14.82 -1.46 -2.05
C GLN A 45 13.31 -1.30 -2.19
N TRP A 46 12.57 -2.41 -2.12
CA TRP A 46 11.12 -2.38 -1.98
C TRP A 46 10.76 -1.92 -0.56
N ASN A 47 10.54 -0.61 -0.39
CA ASN A 47 10.36 0.02 0.92
C ASN A 47 8.93 -0.15 1.46
N THR A 48 8.56 -1.39 1.71
CA THR A 48 7.25 -1.77 2.27
C THR A 48 7.00 -1.17 3.63
N THR A 49 8.06 -0.88 4.40
CA THR A 49 7.95 -0.22 5.70
C THR A 49 7.20 1.11 5.59
N MET A 50 7.41 1.86 4.52
CA MET A 50 6.69 3.10 4.27
C MET A 50 5.29 2.91 3.76
N LEU A 51 5.07 1.95 2.87
CA LEU A 51 3.71 1.65 2.43
C LEU A 51 2.84 1.30 3.65
N VAL A 52 3.39 0.52 4.56
CA VAL A 52 2.75 0.16 5.83
C VAL A 52 2.57 1.39 6.73
N HIS A 53 3.56 2.29 6.82
CA HIS A 53 3.43 3.55 7.56
C HIS A 53 2.28 4.41 7.03
N ASP A 54 2.23 4.64 5.71
CA ASP A 54 1.20 5.44 5.06
C ASP A 54 -0.20 4.84 5.23
N ALA A 55 -0.33 3.51 5.16
CA ALA A 55 -1.60 2.82 5.44
C ALA A 55 -2.06 3.04 6.88
N ARG A 56 -1.14 3.02 7.85
CA ARG A 56 -1.44 3.32 9.25
C ARG A 56 -1.82 4.78 9.44
N MET A 57 -1.15 5.71 8.76
CA MET A 57 -1.51 7.13 8.80
C MET A 57 -2.92 7.37 8.29
N LEU A 58 -3.32 6.67 7.22
CA LEU A 58 -4.69 6.72 6.73
C LEU A 58 -5.69 6.24 7.79
N ILE A 59 -5.39 5.12 8.46
CA ILE A 59 -6.22 4.61 9.56
C ILE A 59 -6.33 5.63 10.69
N GLU A 60 -5.21 6.20 11.14
CA GLU A 60 -5.20 7.21 12.20
C GLU A 60 -6.01 8.43 11.83
N TYR A 61 -5.88 8.93 10.60
CA TYR A 61 -6.68 10.03 10.09
C TYR A 61 -8.18 9.73 10.11
N VAL A 62 -8.60 8.54 9.65
CA VAL A 62 -10.01 8.15 9.67
C VAL A 62 -10.52 8.00 11.12
N LEU A 63 -9.72 7.44 12.02
CA LEU A 63 -10.06 7.29 13.44
C LEU A 63 -10.09 8.63 14.20
N ALA A 64 -9.27 9.60 13.81
CA ALA A 64 -9.28 10.94 14.38
C ALA A 64 -10.58 11.67 14.00
N ASN A 65 -11.01 11.54 12.75
CA ASN A 65 -12.29 12.09 12.26
C ASN A 65 -13.52 11.34 12.81
N ASP A 66 -13.38 10.05 13.11
CA ASP A 66 -14.33 9.18 13.81
C ASP A 66 -15.78 9.22 13.29
N ARG A 67 -15.94 9.30 11.96
CA ARG A 67 -17.24 9.36 11.29
C ARG A 67 -17.30 8.36 10.15
N ASN A 68 -18.35 7.56 10.08
CA ASN A 68 -18.53 6.50 9.09
C ASN A 68 -17.26 5.65 8.87
N VAL A 69 -16.52 5.38 9.95
CA VAL A 69 -15.13 4.87 9.89
C VAL A 69 -14.97 3.67 8.96
N ILE A 70 -15.88 2.69 9.02
CA ILE A 70 -15.79 1.47 8.20
C ILE A 70 -15.96 1.78 6.71
N SER A 71 -16.88 2.68 6.36
CA SER A 71 -17.04 3.13 4.97
C SER A 71 -15.81 3.91 4.52
N GLU A 72 -15.35 4.88 5.30
CA GLU A 72 -14.21 5.72 4.93
C GLU A 72 -12.92 4.90 4.70
N LEU A 73 -12.66 3.89 5.55
CA LEU A 73 -11.53 2.98 5.37
C LEU A 73 -11.59 2.18 4.04
N LEU A 74 -12.79 2.01 3.47
CA LEU A 74 -12.98 1.32 2.19
C LEU A 74 -13.06 2.27 1.01
N THR A 75 -13.50 3.53 1.19
CA THR A 75 -13.91 4.38 0.06
C THR A 75 -13.15 5.69 -0.09
N THR A 76 -12.36 6.11 0.90
CA THR A 76 -11.70 7.41 0.84
C THR A 76 -10.63 7.44 -0.25
N ASN A 77 -10.53 8.56 -0.98
CA ASN A 77 -9.43 8.79 -1.92
C ASN A 77 -8.33 9.69 -1.30
N LYS A 78 -8.32 9.84 0.02
CA LYS A 78 -7.32 10.58 0.77
C LYS A 78 -6.18 9.66 1.19
N TYR A 79 -4.93 10.05 0.93
CA TYR A 79 -3.75 9.23 1.19
C TYR A 79 -2.65 10.05 1.86
N PHE A 80 -1.81 9.36 2.61
CA PHE A 80 -0.54 9.90 3.09
C PHE A 80 0.58 9.28 2.26
N ILE A 81 1.60 10.06 1.98
CA ILE A 81 2.77 9.65 1.21
C ILE A 81 3.99 10.15 1.97
N ALA A 82 4.69 9.22 2.64
CA ALA A 82 5.85 9.45 3.50
C ALA A 82 5.72 10.74 4.35
N HIS A 83 4.59 10.85 5.04
CA HIS A 83 4.24 12.00 5.89
C HIS A 83 4.51 11.68 7.36
N PRO A 84 4.99 12.64 8.19
CA PRO A 84 5.23 12.41 9.61
C PRO A 84 3.94 12.26 10.44
N GLY A 85 2.78 12.55 9.85
CA GLY A 85 1.45 12.35 10.43
C GLY A 85 0.84 13.59 11.07
N ASP A 86 1.65 14.60 11.35
CA ASP A 86 1.23 15.89 11.90
C ASP A 86 1.64 17.02 10.94
N ASN A 87 0.66 17.82 10.51
CA ASN A 87 0.88 18.88 9.50
C ASN A 87 1.63 20.10 10.07
N GLU A 88 1.50 20.39 11.36
CA GLU A 88 2.23 21.49 12.00
C GLU A 88 3.71 21.12 12.10
N TYR A 89 4.00 19.92 12.61
CA TYR A 89 5.34 19.36 12.61
C TYR A 89 5.93 19.24 11.20
N ALA A 90 5.15 18.78 10.21
CA ALA A 90 5.61 18.68 8.83
C ALA A 90 6.04 20.04 8.27
N ARG A 91 5.26 21.09 8.56
CA ARG A 91 5.56 22.46 8.13
C ARG A 91 6.82 22.99 8.79
N GLU A 92 6.91 22.91 10.11
CA GLU A 92 8.10 23.35 10.85
C GLU A 92 9.35 22.59 10.43
N TYR A 93 9.24 21.27 10.26
CA TYR A 93 10.33 20.43 9.78
C TYR A 93 10.77 20.85 8.38
N TYR A 94 9.83 20.99 7.45
CA TYR A 94 10.13 21.40 6.07
C TYR A 94 10.84 22.77 6.03
N GLU A 95 10.29 23.78 6.70
CA GLU A 95 10.88 25.12 6.78
C GLU A 95 12.29 25.09 7.38
N SER A 96 12.47 24.32 8.46
CA SER A 96 13.77 24.11 9.09
C SER A 96 14.78 23.45 8.14
N LYS A 97 14.37 22.41 7.39
CA LYS A 97 15.22 21.73 6.40
C LYS A 97 15.60 22.65 5.24
N VAL A 98 14.67 23.44 4.73
CA VAL A 98 14.94 24.42 3.68
C VAL A 98 15.94 25.46 4.17
N SER A 99 15.74 26.00 5.38
CA SER A 99 16.66 26.97 5.99
C SER A 99 18.06 26.37 6.25
N GLU A 100 18.12 25.13 6.76
CA GLU A 100 19.37 24.38 6.97
C GLU A 100 20.14 24.21 5.65
N ILE A 101 19.46 23.73 4.60
CA ILE A 101 20.11 23.30 3.35
C ILE A 101 20.48 24.50 2.48
N THR A 102 19.61 25.51 2.39
CA THR A 102 19.88 26.70 1.58
C THR A 102 20.78 27.71 2.29
N GLY A 103 21.01 27.53 3.60
CA GLY A 103 21.88 28.36 4.42
C GLY A 103 23.35 28.27 4.06
N SER A 104 24.09 29.36 4.29
CA SER A 104 25.51 29.49 3.90
C SER A 104 26.45 28.48 4.56
N LYS A 105 26.08 27.95 5.74
CA LYS A 105 26.89 27.00 6.51
C LYS A 105 26.68 25.53 6.10
N PHE A 106 25.70 25.24 5.24
CA PHE A 106 25.35 23.84 4.92
C PHE A 106 26.53 23.06 4.34
N ILE A 107 27.16 23.61 3.30
CA ILE A 107 28.28 22.95 2.59
C ILE A 107 29.43 22.66 3.55
N ASP A 108 29.85 23.65 4.33
CA ASP A 108 30.93 23.49 5.30
C ASP A 108 30.56 22.46 6.38
N SER A 109 29.31 22.43 6.84
CA SER A 109 28.84 21.42 7.79
C SER A 109 28.88 20.00 7.25
N GLN A 110 28.60 19.80 5.95
CA GLN A 110 28.68 18.48 5.31
C GLN A 110 30.12 18.02 5.12
N ILE A 111 31.02 18.94 4.76
CA ILE A 111 32.47 18.67 4.67
C ILE A 111 33.00 18.26 6.05
N GLU A 112 32.61 18.96 7.12
CA GLU A 112 33.07 18.62 8.47
C GLU A 112 32.50 17.29 8.97
N LYS A 113 31.22 17.00 8.71
CA LYS A 113 30.64 15.67 8.95
C LYS A 113 31.44 14.58 8.22
N ARG A 114 31.84 14.82 6.97
CA ARG A 114 32.65 13.86 6.20
C ARG A 114 34.06 13.73 6.78
N ARG A 115 34.68 14.82 7.24
CA ARG A 115 35.98 14.82 7.92
C ARG A 115 35.95 13.93 9.17
N GLU A 116 34.91 14.06 10.00
CA GLU A 116 34.72 13.23 11.19
C GLU A 116 34.40 11.76 10.86
N GLN A 117 33.78 11.47 9.71
CA GLN A 117 33.64 10.09 9.23
C GLN A 117 34.99 9.51 8.80
N ILE A 118 35.77 10.25 8.02
CA ILE A 118 37.11 9.83 7.56
C ILE A 118 38.03 9.52 8.74
N LYS A 119 38.03 10.36 9.79
CA LYS A 119 38.83 10.13 11.01
C LYS A 119 38.52 8.80 11.70
N ARG A 120 37.28 8.29 11.57
CA ARG A 120 36.80 7.06 12.22
C ARG A 120 36.87 5.84 11.31
N ASP A 121 37.12 6.02 10.02
CA ASP A 121 37.11 4.94 9.03
C ASP A 121 38.53 4.49 8.71
N PHE A 122 38.88 3.29 9.15
CA PHE A 122 40.20 2.69 8.95
C PHE A 122 40.59 2.59 7.47
N ASN A 123 39.63 2.60 6.53
CA ASN A 123 39.91 2.58 5.09
C ASN A 123 40.60 3.86 4.58
N PHE A 124 40.72 4.89 5.42
CA PHE A 124 41.41 6.15 5.12
C PHE A 124 42.74 6.29 5.87
N GLU A 125 43.12 5.31 6.70
CA GLU A 125 44.37 5.35 7.46
C GLU A 125 45.58 5.38 6.51
N ASN A 126 46.49 6.34 6.72
CA ASN A 126 47.66 6.60 5.87
C ASN A 126 47.33 6.89 4.38
N MET A 127 46.11 7.33 4.06
CA MET A 127 45.65 7.59 2.69
C MET A 127 45.22 9.07 2.50
N PRO A 128 46.14 10.05 2.56
CA PRO A 128 45.80 11.48 2.55
C PRO A 128 45.11 11.94 1.26
N GLU A 129 45.53 11.43 0.09
CA GLU A 129 44.92 11.78 -1.20
C GLU A 129 43.46 11.30 -1.29
N LYS A 130 43.20 10.07 -0.82
CA LYS A 130 41.84 9.50 -0.76
C LYS A 130 40.94 10.30 0.19
N ALA A 131 41.48 10.74 1.32
CA ALA A 131 40.76 11.59 2.27
C ALA A 131 40.40 12.94 1.66
N GLU A 132 41.34 13.59 0.98
CA GLU A 132 41.11 14.87 0.29
C GLU A 132 40.05 14.72 -0.82
N GLN A 133 40.16 13.69 -1.64
CA GLN A 133 39.16 13.39 -2.68
C GLN A 133 37.76 13.20 -2.07
N ALA A 134 37.65 12.46 -0.97
CA ALA A 134 36.37 12.24 -0.29
C ALA A 134 35.76 13.52 0.30
N LEU A 135 36.58 14.50 0.71
CA LEU A 135 36.11 15.81 1.16
C LEU A 135 35.63 16.67 -0.03
N GLN A 136 36.34 16.63 -1.16
CA GLN A 136 35.91 17.30 -2.40
C GLN A 136 34.60 16.70 -2.94
N ASP A 137 34.44 15.38 -2.89
CA ASP A 137 33.20 14.69 -3.25
C ASP A 137 32.04 15.14 -2.34
N ALA A 138 32.27 15.22 -1.03
CA ALA A 138 31.26 15.70 -0.08
C ALA A 138 30.86 17.17 -0.34
N ARG A 139 31.83 18.03 -0.71
CA ARG A 139 31.54 19.41 -1.13
C ARG A 139 30.64 19.44 -2.37
N ARG A 140 31.03 18.72 -3.44
CA ARG A 140 30.26 18.66 -4.69
C ARG A 140 28.84 18.13 -4.46
N ASP A 141 28.70 17.10 -3.65
CA ASP A 141 27.39 16.56 -3.25
C ASP A 141 26.54 17.59 -2.50
N ALA A 142 27.15 18.35 -1.58
CA ALA A 142 26.45 19.36 -0.81
C ALA A 142 26.00 20.52 -1.72
N GLU A 143 26.90 21.03 -2.57
CA GLU A 143 26.59 22.07 -3.58
C GLU A 143 25.43 21.62 -4.50
N LYS A 144 25.47 20.37 -4.96
CA LYS A 144 24.40 19.78 -5.77
C LYS A 144 23.07 19.71 -5.00
N THR A 145 23.11 19.33 -3.73
CA THR A 145 21.92 19.28 -2.86
C THR A 145 21.31 20.68 -2.72
N VAL A 146 22.12 21.71 -2.45
CA VAL A 146 21.64 23.10 -2.37
C VAL A 146 21.02 23.54 -3.70
N SER A 147 21.69 23.28 -4.81
CA SER A 147 21.21 23.62 -6.15
C SER A 147 19.84 22.99 -6.44
N LEU A 148 19.67 21.72 -6.10
CA LEU A 148 18.41 20.99 -6.30
C LEU A 148 17.27 21.47 -5.40
N TYR A 149 17.56 21.91 -4.18
CA TYR A 149 16.58 22.54 -3.30
C TYR A 149 16.16 23.91 -3.83
N LYS A 150 17.12 24.73 -4.26
CA LYS A 150 16.84 26.04 -4.88
C LYS A 150 16.01 25.89 -6.14
N LEU A 151 16.37 24.97 -7.04
CA LEU A 151 15.62 24.69 -8.26
C LEU A 151 14.16 24.30 -7.97
N ALA A 152 13.94 23.44 -6.96
CA ALA A 152 12.58 23.08 -6.57
C ALA A 152 11.79 24.31 -6.08
N LEU A 153 12.38 25.14 -5.21
CA LEU A 153 11.76 26.36 -4.72
C LEU A 153 11.48 27.38 -5.84
N ASP A 154 12.42 27.56 -6.76
CA ASP A 154 12.29 28.46 -7.92
C ASP A 154 11.16 28.00 -8.86
N ASN A 155 10.94 26.69 -8.96
CA ASN A 155 9.83 26.08 -9.71
C ASN A 155 8.51 26.03 -8.91
N GLY A 156 8.47 26.58 -7.69
CA GLY A 156 7.29 26.57 -6.83
C GLY A 156 6.92 25.19 -6.27
N MET A 157 7.87 24.25 -6.24
CA MET A 157 7.69 22.88 -5.75
C MET A 157 8.29 22.70 -4.35
N THR A 158 7.63 21.90 -3.53
CA THR A 158 8.16 21.43 -2.26
C THR A 158 8.93 20.14 -2.45
N ARG A 159 10.22 20.17 -2.12
CA ARG A 159 11.10 19.01 -2.24
C ARG A 159 10.87 18.02 -1.09
N HIS A 160 11.06 16.73 -1.31
CA HIS A 160 11.03 15.74 -0.23
C HIS A 160 11.95 16.16 0.92
N PRO A 161 11.44 16.27 2.16
CA PRO A 161 12.17 16.86 3.28
C PRO A 161 13.25 15.93 3.88
N GLY A 162 13.35 14.68 3.41
CA GLY A 162 14.31 13.69 3.93
C GLY A 162 13.83 12.93 5.15
N TYR A 163 12.51 12.84 5.37
CA TYR A 163 11.91 12.10 6.48
C TYR A 163 10.99 10.98 5.95
N PRO A 164 11.05 9.74 6.48
CA PRO A 164 12.04 9.20 7.42
C PRO A 164 13.35 8.71 6.75
N PHE A 165 13.73 9.24 5.58
CA PHE A 165 14.89 8.75 4.81
C PHE A 165 16.07 9.72 4.73
N SER A 166 17.17 9.39 5.44
CA SER A 166 18.53 9.45 4.87
C SER A 166 19.46 8.54 5.71
N SER A 167 20.37 7.77 5.11
CA SER A 167 21.61 8.29 4.53
C SER A 167 22.06 7.48 3.31
N LYS A 168 22.22 8.19 2.18
CA LYS A 168 23.13 8.05 1.04
C LYS A 168 23.61 6.69 0.49
N SER A 169 23.37 5.52 1.09
CA SER A 169 23.68 4.25 0.45
C SER A 169 22.51 3.89 -0.48
N HIS A 170 22.71 4.06 -1.78
CA HIS A 170 21.79 3.74 -2.89
C HIS A 170 20.69 4.79 -3.15
N GLY A 171 21.14 5.99 -3.53
CA GLY A 171 20.31 7.15 -3.84
C GLY A 171 19.02 6.84 -4.61
N ILE A 172 17.97 7.59 -4.27
CA ILE A 172 16.72 7.75 -5.02
C ILE A 172 15.64 6.69 -4.71
N GLY A 173 15.79 5.97 -3.59
CA GLY A 173 14.69 5.16 -3.04
C GLY A 173 13.42 5.97 -2.71
N ASP A 174 13.57 7.25 -2.33
CA ASP A 174 12.44 8.11 -1.92
C ASP A 174 11.50 8.47 -3.09
N LEU A 175 12.03 8.65 -4.30
CA LEU A 175 11.23 8.95 -5.50
C LEU A 175 10.67 7.69 -6.16
N ILE A 176 11.29 6.53 -5.93
CA ILE A 176 10.77 5.26 -6.45
C ILE A 176 9.60 4.78 -5.58
N TYR A 177 9.65 5.09 -4.28
CA TYR A 177 8.60 4.75 -3.33
C TYR A 177 7.21 5.26 -3.71
N ILE A 178 7.12 6.38 -4.45
CA ILE A 178 5.85 7.00 -4.84
C ILE A 178 5.25 6.41 -6.13
N GLU A 179 6.02 5.60 -6.87
CA GLU A 179 5.56 4.95 -8.12
C GLU A 179 4.37 4.00 -7.89
N PRO A 180 4.31 3.18 -6.83
CA PRO A 180 3.12 2.43 -6.44
C PRO A 180 1.85 3.26 -6.30
N TYR A 181 1.96 4.58 -6.05
CA TYR A 181 0.84 5.52 -6.02
C TYR A 181 0.53 6.15 -7.38
N ASN A 182 1.27 5.79 -8.45
CA ASN A 182 1.23 6.40 -9.80
C ASN A 182 1.64 7.87 -9.82
N LEU A 183 2.48 8.28 -8.88
CA LEU A 183 3.03 9.63 -8.84
C LEU A 183 4.29 9.70 -9.69
N SER A 184 4.51 10.86 -10.32
CA SER A 184 5.63 11.05 -11.23
C SER A 184 6.96 10.93 -10.48
N SER A 185 7.73 9.91 -10.83
CA SER A 185 9.12 9.76 -10.44
C SER A 185 10.04 10.10 -11.64
N ASN A 186 11.35 10.09 -11.41
CA ASN A 186 12.37 10.35 -12.42
C ASN A 186 13.44 9.25 -12.47
N HIS A 187 13.12 8.05 -11.95
CA HIS A 187 13.93 6.82 -12.03
C HIS A 187 15.46 7.01 -11.92
N ARG A 188 15.94 7.34 -10.71
CA ARG A 188 17.36 7.59 -10.38
C ARG A 188 17.98 8.88 -10.95
N HIS A 189 17.17 9.85 -11.39
CA HIS A 189 17.63 11.23 -11.52
C HIS A 189 17.49 12.00 -10.18
N GLN A 190 18.30 13.03 -9.96
CA GLN A 190 18.26 13.78 -8.70
C GLN A 190 17.19 14.90 -8.68
N GLU A 191 16.50 15.11 -9.80
CA GLU A 191 15.52 16.18 -10.01
C GLU A 191 14.09 15.70 -9.78
N GLN A 192 13.57 15.87 -8.58
CA GLN A 192 12.19 15.51 -8.23
C GLN A 192 11.18 16.13 -9.22
N THR A 193 10.22 15.33 -9.67
CA THR A 193 9.17 15.72 -10.63
C THR A 193 7.79 15.84 -9.98
N TRP A 194 7.52 15.08 -8.92
CA TRP A 194 6.30 15.24 -8.13
C TRP A 194 6.47 16.33 -7.07
N ASP A 195 5.51 17.26 -6.97
CA ASP A 195 5.46 18.23 -5.87
C ASP A 195 5.04 17.53 -4.57
N TRP A 196 5.84 17.61 -3.50
CA TRP A 196 5.61 16.84 -2.27
C TRP A 196 4.83 17.64 -1.24
N PRO A 197 3.50 17.51 -1.11
CA PRO A 197 2.72 18.42 -0.31
C PRO A 197 3.10 18.30 1.17
N VAL A 198 3.37 19.45 1.77
CA VAL A 198 3.71 19.57 3.21
C VAL A 198 2.49 19.26 4.07
N GLU A 199 1.30 19.67 3.63
CA GLU A 199 0.05 19.35 4.30
C GLU A 199 -0.60 18.12 3.65
N GLN A 200 -0.90 17.12 4.47
CA GLN A 200 -1.55 15.87 4.04
C GLN A 200 -2.75 15.55 4.96
N PRO A 201 -3.72 14.73 4.50
CA PRO A 201 -3.69 13.83 3.35
C PRO A 201 -3.77 14.53 1.99
N VAL A 202 -3.14 13.94 0.98
CA VAL A 202 -3.36 14.31 -0.42
C VAL A 202 -4.64 13.66 -0.96
N VAL A 203 -5.25 14.27 -1.96
CA VAL A 203 -6.40 13.70 -2.67
C VAL A 203 -5.90 12.99 -3.92
N MET A 204 -6.03 11.67 -3.95
CA MET A 204 -5.71 10.85 -5.11
C MET A 204 -6.89 10.83 -6.10
N PRO A 205 -6.65 10.55 -7.40
CA PRO A 205 -7.72 10.49 -8.38
C PRO A 205 -8.78 9.45 -7.97
N PRO A 206 -10.07 9.83 -7.82
CA PRO A 206 -11.11 8.96 -7.31
C PRO A 206 -11.39 7.73 -8.18
N GLU A 207 -11.02 7.77 -9.46
CA GLU A 207 -11.08 6.65 -10.39
C GLU A 207 -9.93 5.65 -10.24
N GLN A 208 -8.88 6.01 -9.49
CA GLN A 208 -7.69 5.17 -9.28
C GLN A 208 -7.59 4.63 -7.86
N ARG A 209 -8.17 5.30 -6.86
CA ARG A 209 -7.98 4.98 -5.44
C ARG A 209 -9.27 5.10 -4.63
N ALA A 210 -9.53 4.06 -3.84
CA ALA A 210 -10.61 3.94 -2.87
C ALA A 210 -10.14 3.08 -1.67
N GLY A 211 -9.83 3.75 -0.55
CA GLY A 211 -9.54 3.16 0.74
C GLY A 211 -8.34 2.20 0.79
N LEU A 212 -8.32 1.39 1.84
CA LEU A 212 -7.20 0.51 2.14
C LEU A 212 -7.02 -0.63 1.14
N LEU A 213 -8.09 -1.11 0.50
CA LEU A 213 -8.00 -2.21 -0.47
C LEU A 213 -7.41 -1.81 -1.83
N THR A 214 -7.25 -0.51 -2.06
CA THR A 214 -6.52 0.03 -3.21
C THR A 214 -5.23 0.74 -2.77
N HIS A 215 -4.89 0.67 -1.48
CA HIS A 215 -3.64 1.19 -0.95
C HIS A 215 -2.49 0.26 -1.36
N PRO A 216 -1.33 0.77 -1.82
CA PRO A 216 -0.27 -0.09 -2.32
C PRO A 216 0.26 -1.10 -1.29
N ALA A 217 0.26 -0.75 0.00
CA ALA A 217 0.58 -1.68 1.10
C ALA A 217 -0.30 -2.95 1.08
N TRP A 218 -1.62 -2.79 0.92
CA TRP A 218 -2.53 -3.92 0.86
C TRP A 218 -2.35 -4.67 -0.47
N LEU A 219 -2.30 -3.94 -1.59
CA LEU A 219 -2.13 -4.55 -2.92
C LEU A 219 -0.85 -5.40 -3.02
N ALA A 220 0.23 -4.96 -2.39
CA ALA A 220 1.49 -5.68 -2.30
C ALA A 220 1.40 -6.88 -1.35
N ALA A 221 0.77 -6.73 -0.18
CA ALA A 221 0.57 -7.82 0.77
C ALA A 221 -0.28 -8.98 0.21
N TYR A 222 -1.19 -8.67 -0.72
CA TYR A 222 -2.01 -9.62 -1.47
C TYR A 222 -1.56 -9.71 -2.94
N SER A 223 -0.25 -9.85 -3.13
CA SER A 223 0.39 -10.15 -4.42
C SER A 223 1.38 -11.30 -4.28
N LEU A 224 1.80 -11.85 -5.41
CA LEU A 224 2.92 -12.78 -5.48
C LEU A 224 4.23 -12.02 -5.71
N ASN A 225 5.33 -12.77 -5.71
CA ASN A 225 6.66 -12.22 -5.96
C ASN A 225 6.81 -11.63 -7.37
N GLU A 226 6.13 -12.23 -8.36
CA GLU A 226 6.28 -11.91 -9.78
C GLU A 226 5.02 -11.31 -10.42
N ASP A 227 3.85 -11.44 -9.76
CA ASP A 227 2.56 -11.08 -10.35
C ASP A 227 1.55 -10.64 -9.27
N ASN A 228 0.46 -9.99 -9.68
CA ASN A 228 -0.64 -9.68 -8.78
C ASN A 228 -1.48 -10.93 -8.52
N ASP A 229 -2.29 -10.92 -7.45
CA ASP A 229 -3.02 -12.12 -7.01
C ASP A 229 -4.53 -11.86 -6.82
N PRO A 230 -5.33 -11.93 -7.89
CA PRO A 230 -6.77 -11.77 -7.81
C PRO A 230 -7.43 -12.81 -6.91
N ILE A 231 -6.90 -14.03 -6.83
CA ILE A 231 -7.49 -15.10 -6.03
C ILE A 231 -7.44 -14.73 -4.54
N HIS A 232 -6.27 -14.39 -4.01
CA HIS A 232 -6.13 -14.02 -2.60
C HIS A 232 -6.81 -12.69 -2.27
N ARG A 233 -6.82 -11.72 -3.21
CA ARG A 233 -7.60 -10.47 -3.06
C ARG A 233 -9.11 -10.75 -2.96
N GLY A 234 -9.63 -11.65 -3.81
CA GLY A 234 -11.04 -12.06 -3.80
C GLY A 234 -11.42 -12.87 -2.56
N ILE A 235 -10.55 -13.78 -2.10
CA ILE A 235 -10.72 -14.51 -0.84
C ILE A 235 -10.86 -13.53 0.33
N TRP A 236 -9.98 -12.51 0.38
CA TRP A 236 -10.04 -11.50 1.43
C TRP A 236 -11.39 -10.78 1.43
N VAL A 237 -11.88 -10.31 0.28
CA VAL A 237 -13.19 -9.64 0.18
C VAL A 237 -14.32 -10.58 0.62
N TYR A 238 -14.32 -11.82 0.13
CA TYR A 238 -15.34 -12.81 0.45
C TYR A 238 -15.41 -13.13 1.96
N GLU A 239 -14.27 -13.36 2.60
CA GLU A 239 -14.23 -13.71 4.02
C GLU A 239 -14.39 -12.49 4.94
N LYS A 240 -13.68 -11.40 4.66
CA LYS A 240 -13.55 -10.24 5.56
C LYS A 240 -14.67 -9.22 5.42
N LEU A 241 -15.30 -9.11 4.26
CA LEU A 241 -16.43 -8.20 4.04
C LEU A 241 -17.76 -8.97 3.96
N LEU A 242 -17.82 -10.08 3.22
CA LEU A 242 -19.08 -10.78 3.00
C LEU A 242 -19.39 -11.85 4.07
N ALA A 243 -18.46 -12.09 4.99
CA ALA A 243 -18.53 -13.19 5.98
C ALA A 243 -18.77 -14.55 5.32
N GLY A 244 -18.21 -14.73 4.13
CA GLY A 244 -18.13 -16.00 3.44
C GLY A 244 -17.22 -16.97 4.18
N VAL A 245 -17.48 -18.26 3.97
CA VAL A 245 -16.61 -19.35 4.42
C VAL A 245 -16.23 -20.16 3.19
N LEU A 246 -14.92 -20.37 3.01
CA LEU A 246 -14.38 -21.25 2.00
C LEU A 246 -14.03 -22.60 2.64
N GLY A 247 -14.31 -23.68 1.91
CA GLY A 247 -13.84 -25.01 2.29
C GLY A 247 -12.38 -25.19 1.89
N ASP A 248 -11.76 -26.26 2.38
CA ASP A 248 -10.41 -26.63 1.99
C ASP A 248 -10.34 -26.94 0.49
N VAL A 249 -9.19 -26.63 -0.11
CA VAL A 249 -8.90 -27.04 -1.50
C VAL A 249 -8.88 -28.56 -1.55
N PRO A 250 -9.60 -29.19 -2.50
CA PRO A 250 -9.55 -30.65 -2.67
C PRO A 250 -8.11 -31.13 -2.86
N PRO A 251 -7.69 -32.23 -2.20
CA PRO A 251 -6.29 -32.66 -2.20
C PRO A 251 -5.79 -33.15 -3.56
N ASP A 252 -6.71 -33.44 -4.49
CA ASP A 252 -6.46 -33.97 -5.84
C ASP A 252 -6.37 -32.89 -6.93
N VAL A 253 -6.50 -31.61 -6.58
CA VAL A 253 -6.49 -30.50 -7.54
C VAL A 253 -5.13 -29.78 -7.52
N ASP A 254 -4.48 -29.67 -8.67
CA ASP A 254 -3.34 -28.76 -8.88
C ASP A 254 -3.87 -27.32 -8.94
N ALA A 255 -3.66 -26.56 -7.87
CA ALA A 255 -4.19 -25.22 -7.69
C ALA A 255 -3.31 -24.12 -8.32
N ASN A 256 -2.56 -24.44 -9.38
CA ASN A 256 -1.70 -23.48 -10.07
C ASN A 256 -2.34 -23.01 -11.39
N VAL A 257 -2.36 -21.68 -11.57
CA VAL A 257 -2.72 -21.08 -12.86
C VAL A 257 -1.55 -21.31 -13.84
N PRO A 258 -1.78 -21.92 -15.02
CA PRO A 258 -0.71 -22.16 -15.99
C PRO A 258 0.05 -20.88 -16.35
N THR A 259 1.36 -20.97 -16.56
CA THR A 259 2.17 -19.88 -17.07
C THR A 259 2.06 -19.82 -18.59
N ASP A 260 1.81 -18.63 -19.13
CA ASP A 260 1.76 -18.37 -20.58
C ASP A 260 2.16 -16.90 -20.79
N PRO A 261 3.35 -16.62 -21.35
CA PRO A 261 3.85 -15.26 -21.49
C PRO A 261 3.03 -14.45 -22.51
N HIS A 262 2.23 -15.08 -23.37
CA HIS A 262 1.41 -14.37 -24.37
C HIS A 262 0.01 -13.99 -23.87
N LYS A 263 -0.30 -14.31 -22.61
CA LYS A 263 -1.59 -14.08 -21.97
C LYS A 263 -1.49 -13.23 -20.72
N THR A 264 -2.46 -12.35 -20.55
CA THR A 264 -2.74 -11.67 -19.29
C THR A 264 -3.10 -12.66 -18.19
N LEU A 265 -2.95 -12.27 -16.92
CA LEU A 265 -3.38 -13.11 -15.80
C LEU A 265 -4.87 -13.44 -15.89
N ARG A 266 -5.71 -12.45 -16.26
CA ARG A 266 -7.13 -12.64 -16.52
C ARG A 266 -7.42 -13.74 -17.54
N GLU A 267 -6.70 -13.78 -18.67
CA GLU A 267 -6.85 -14.82 -19.70
C GLU A 267 -6.37 -16.20 -19.20
N ARG A 268 -5.27 -16.25 -18.44
CA ARG A 268 -4.75 -17.52 -17.87
C ARG A 268 -5.73 -18.14 -16.86
N MET A 269 -6.41 -17.29 -16.10
CA MET A 269 -7.42 -17.69 -15.11
C MET A 269 -8.72 -18.25 -15.72
N GLU A 270 -8.95 -18.15 -17.03
CA GLU A 270 -10.17 -18.65 -17.67
C GLU A 270 -10.34 -20.17 -17.48
N THR A 271 -9.22 -20.91 -17.38
CA THR A 271 -9.21 -22.34 -17.04
C THR A 271 -9.92 -22.67 -15.73
N LEU A 272 -9.97 -21.72 -14.78
CA LEU A 272 -10.64 -21.86 -13.49
C LEU A 272 -12.18 -21.78 -13.59
N ARG A 273 -12.72 -21.46 -14.77
CA ARG A 273 -14.17 -21.51 -15.06
C ARG A 273 -14.67 -22.88 -15.47
N ALA A 274 -13.79 -23.88 -15.60
CA ALA A 274 -14.18 -25.27 -15.77
C ALA A 274 -15.10 -25.73 -14.61
N GLU A 275 -16.01 -26.66 -14.90
CA GLU A 275 -17.11 -27.04 -13.99
C GLU A 275 -16.64 -27.45 -12.59
N SER A 276 -15.54 -28.20 -12.48
CA SER A 276 -14.96 -28.62 -11.20
C SER A 276 -14.44 -27.44 -10.37
N CYS A 277 -13.66 -26.55 -10.99
CA CYS A 277 -13.05 -25.38 -10.34
C CYS A 277 -14.08 -24.30 -10.01
N TRP A 278 -15.09 -24.11 -10.86
CA TRP A 278 -16.07 -23.03 -10.72
C TRP A 278 -17.00 -23.20 -9.52
N LYS A 279 -17.08 -24.40 -8.92
CA LYS A 279 -17.81 -24.63 -7.65
C LYS A 279 -17.35 -23.68 -6.54
N CYS A 280 -16.04 -23.44 -6.46
CA CYS A 280 -15.42 -22.55 -5.50
C CYS A 280 -15.09 -21.19 -6.12
N HIS A 281 -14.47 -21.16 -7.30
CA HIS A 281 -13.98 -19.93 -7.93
C HIS A 281 -15.09 -18.92 -8.26
N ARG A 282 -16.35 -19.36 -8.49
CA ARG A 282 -17.49 -18.44 -8.68
C ARG A 282 -17.73 -17.47 -7.53
N LYS A 283 -17.22 -17.77 -6.33
CA LYS A 283 -17.33 -16.92 -5.13
C LYS A 283 -16.11 -16.01 -4.95
N ILE A 284 -15.01 -16.29 -5.64
CA ILE A 284 -13.70 -15.68 -5.41
C ILE A 284 -13.35 -14.78 -6.59
N ASN A 285 -13.31 -15.35 -7.79
CA ASN A 285 -12.88 -14.67 -9.01
C ASN A 285 -13.65 -13.37 -9.26
N PRO A 286 -14.99 -13.33 -9.20
CA PRO A 286 -15.72 -12.08 -9.44
C PRO A 286 -15.42 -10.96 -8.42
N LEU A 287 -14.94 -11.31 -7.22
CA LEU A 287 -14.55 -10.35 -6.17
C LEU A 287 -13.07 -9.94 -6.26
N GLY A 288 -12.25 -10.77 -6.89
CA GLY A 288 -10.80 -10.60 -6.97
C GLY A 288 -10.31 -9.97 -8.27
N GLU A 289 -10.88 -10.41 -9.40
CA GLU A 289 -10.51 -9.93 -10.73
C GLU A 289 -10.74 -8.42 -10.93
N PRO A 290 -11.64 -7.74 -10.19
CA PRO A 290 -11.73 -6.28 -10.26
C PRO A 290 -10.49 -5.51 -9.80
N PHE A 291 -9.59 -6.15 -9.06
CA PHE A 291 -8.29 -5.58 -8.71
C PHE A 291 -7.23 -5.75 -9.81
N GLU A 292 -7.56 -6.29 -10.99
CA GLU A 292 -6.63 -6.39 -12.13
C GLU A 292 -6.16 -5.01 -12.64
N VAL A 293 -6.89 -3.93 -12.32
CA VAL A 293 -6.43 -2.54 -12.53
C VAL A 293 -5.21 -2.17 -11.69
N PHE A 294 -4.78 -3.03 -10.76
CA PHE A 294 -3.56 -2.83 -9.97
C PHE A 294 -2.55 -3.95 -10.23
N ASP A 295 -1.33 -3.55 -10.58
CA ASP A 295 -0.22 -4.48 -10.72
C ASP A 295 0.25 -5.06 -9.38
N ASP A 296 1.33 -5.83 -9.43
CA ASP A 296 1.90 -6.53 -8.29
C ASP A 296 2.62 -5.59 -7.30
N TRP A 297 2.94 -4.37 -7.72
CA TRP A 297 3.49 -3.31 -6.88
C TRP A 297 2.38 -2.43 -6.27
N GLY A 298 1.17 -2.50 -6.82
CA GLY A 298 0.02 -1.68 -6.43
C GLY A 298 -0.20 -0.45 -7.31
N ARG A 299 0.52 -0.36 -8.44
CA ARG A 299 0.35 0.69 -9.45
C ARG A 299 -0.96 0.47 -10.20
N TYR A 300 -1.76 1.52 -10.30
CA TYR A 300 -2.92 1.57 -11.18
C TYR A 300 -2.47 1.44 -12.65
N ARG A 301 -3.21 0.66 -13.43
CA ARG A 301 -2.98 0.41 -14.85
C ARG A 301 -4.30 0.29 -15.61
N THR A 302 -4.31 0.79 -16.84
CA THR A 302 -5.41 0.61 -17.79
C THR A 302 -5.05 -0.33 -18.94
N GLU A 303 -3.76 -0.61 -19.12
CA GLU A 303 -3.24 -1.40 -20.24
C GLU A 303 -2.22 -2.43 -19.75
N HIS A 304 -2.23 -3.60 -20.40
CA HIS A 304 -1.13 -4.54 -20.43
C HIS A 304 -0.26 -4.25 -21.65
N TYR A 305 1.04 -4.45 -21.51
CA TYR A 305 2.01 -4.19 -22.57
C TYR A 305 2.62 -5.51 -23.01
N PHE A 306 2.86 -5.66 -24.30
CA PHE A 306 3.47 -6.84 -24.90
C PHE A 306 4.63 -6.42 -25.80
N ASP A 307 5.71 -7.19 -25.79
CA ASP A 307 6.88 -6.93 -26.61
C ASP A 307 6.71 -7.37 -28.08
N GLU A 308 7.78 -7.29 -28.85
CA GLU A 308 7.82 -7.63 -30.28
C GLU A 308 7.56 -9.13 -30.54
N ASN A 309 7.78 -10.00 -29.55
CA ASN A 309 7.46 -11.43 -29.61
C ASN A 309 6.03 -11.71 -29.13
N GLY A 310 5.29 -10.68 -28.70
CA GLY A 310 3.97 -10.81 -28.11
C GLY A 310 3.99 -11.34 -26.69
N GLU A 311 5.13 -11.29 -25.99
CA GLU A 311 5.24 -11.68 -24.57
C GLU A 311 4.89 -10.50 -23.66
N ILE A 312 4.25 -10.77 -22.53
CA ILE A 312 3.84 -9.76 -21.56
C ILE A 312 5.05 -9.03 -20.99
N TYR A 313 5.03 -7.72 -21.10
CA TYR A 313 6.11 -6.85 -20.66
C TYR A 313 5.73 -6.17 -19.34
N LEU A 314 6.18 -6.76 -18.24
CA LEU A 314 5.87 -6.31 -16.88
C LEU A 314 6.78 -5.19 -16.37
N ARG A 315 7.98 -5.04 -16.95
CA ARG A 315 8.96 -4.03 -16.50
C ARG A 315 8.47 -2.61 -16.79
N ARG A 316 8.76 -1.70 -15.86
CA ARG A 316 8.51 -0.25 -15.97
C ARG A 316 9.80 0.50 -15.65
N ASP A 317 10.75 0.40 -16.58
CA ASP A 317 12.10 0.95 -16.50
C ASP A 317 12.39 1.90 -17.68
N GLY A 318 13.59 2.49 -17.74
CA GLY A 318 13.95 3.34 -18.89
C GLY A 318 13.95 2.58 -20.24
N GLU A 319 14.08 1.25 -20.21
CA GLU A 319 13.93 0.43 -21.41
C GLU A 319 12.46 0.32 -21.86
N PHE A 320 11.52 0.20 -20.91
CA PHE A 320 10.09 0.31 -21.15
C PHE A 320 9.79 1.64 -21.87
N ASP A 321 10.24 2.76 -21.31
CA ASP A 321 9.98 4.09 -21.89
C ASP A 321 10.52 4.21 -23.31
N ARG A 322 11.74 3.71 -23.54
CA ARG A 322 12.36 3.67 -24.88
C ARG A 322 11.55 2.79 -25.84
N LYS A 323 11.20 1.56 -25.45
CA LYS A 323 10.44 0.64 -26.30
C LYS A 323 9.04 1.19 -26.61
N LEU A 324 8.40 1.83 -25.64
CA LEU A 324 7.11 2.50 -25.84
C LEU A 324 7.24 3.64 -26.85
N LYS A 325 8.25 4.50 -26.70
CA LYS A 325 8.54 5.60 -27.63
C LYS A 325 8.87 5.12 -29.04
N ASP A 326 9.61 4.03 -29.16
CA ASP A 326 10.00 3.43 -30.44
C ASP A 326 8.84 2.63 -31.10
N GLY A 327 7.66 2.53 -30.45
CA GLY A 327 6.53 1.75 -30.97
C GLY A 327 6.75 0.23 -30.93
N LYS A 328 7.65 -0.25 -30.08
CA LYS A 328 8.02 -1.67 -29.91
C LYS A 328 7.19 -2.41 -28.87
N LEU A 329 6.23 -1.72 -28.26
CA LEU A 329 5.25 -2.33 -27.36
C LEU A 329 3.87 -2.23 -27.99
N THR A 330 3.14 -3.34 -27.97
CA THR A 330 1.70 -3.34 -28.24
C THR A 330 0.95 -3.33 -26.91
N THR A 331 -0.29 -2.84 -26.91
CA THR A 331 -1.11 -2.78 -25.71
C THR A 331 -2.41 -3.55 -25.85
N ARG A 332 -2.92 -4.05 -24.72
CA ARG A 332 -4.29 -4.55 -24.59
C ARG A 332 -4.89 -3.98 -23.32
N SER A 333 -6.12 -3.48 -23.39
CA SER A 333 -6.78 -2.91 -22.22
C SER A 333 -6.98 -3.95 -21.13
N VAL A 334 -6.83 -3.51 -19.88
CA VAL A 334 -7.05 -4.32 -18.69
C VAL A 334 -8.54 -4.65 -18.57
N ASN A 335 -8.86 -5.93 -18.42
CA ASN A 335 -10.21 -6.38 -18.10
C ASN A 335 -10.35 -6.59 -16.58
N ALA A 336 -10.86 -5.57 -15.90
CA ALA A 336 -11.15 -5.58 -14.47
C ALA A 336 -12.64 -5.75 -14.15
N THR A 337 -13.45 -6.21 -15.11
CA THR A 337 -14.86 -6.48 -14.83
C THR A 337 -15.00 -7.64 -13.84
N GLY A 338 -15.95 -7.53 -12.93
CA GLY A 338 -16.31 -8.59 -12.00
C GLY A 338 -17.70 -8.39 -11.43
N ALA A 339 -17.98 -8.99 -10.28
CA ALA A 339 -19.30 -8.88 -9.67
C ALA A 339 -19.23 -9.11 -8.15
N ILE A 340 -20.05 -8.35 -7.44
CA ILE A 340 -20.40 -8.67 -6.05
C ILE A 340 -21.53 -9.70 -6.11
N SER A 341 -21.27 -10.89 -5.58
CA SER A 341 -22.24 -11.98 -5.52
C SER A 341 -22.09 -12.74 -4.22
N PHE A 342 -23.14 -13.45 -3.81
CA PHE A 342 -23.17 -14.18 -2.54
C PHE A 342 -22.86 -13.29 -1.32
N SER A 343 -23.15 -11.99 -1.40
CA SER A 343 -22.84 -11.04 -0.33
C SER A 343 -23.73 -11.23 0.90
N GLY A 344 -24.95 -11.74 0.72
CA GLY A 344 -25.97 -11.68 1.75
C GLY A 344 -26.53 -10.27 1.98
N ASP A 345 -26.22 -9.34 1.06
CA ASP A 345 -26.72 -7.97 1.01
C ASP A 345 -27.05 -7.62 -0.45
N PRO A 346 -28.28 -7.92 -0.92
CA PRO A 346 -28.66 -7.73 -2.32
C PRO A 346 -28.55 -6.29 -2.81
N SER A 347 -28.49 -5.30 -1.90
CA SER A 347 -28.37 -3.88 -2.26
C SER A 347 -27.01 -3.54 -2.88
N VAL A 348 -26.00 -4.39 -2.66
CA VAL A 348 -24.65 -4.22 -3.20
C VAL A 348 -24.28 -5.29 -4.22
N ASP A 349 -25.15 -6.26 -4.51
CA ASP A 349 -24.92 -7.33 -5.50
C ASP A 349 -25.03 -6.83 -6.95
N GLY A 350 -24.26 -7.43 -7.85
CA GLY A 350 -24.27 -7.12 -9.28
C GLY A 350 -22.88 -6.89 -9.88
N GLU A 351 -22.83 -6.68 -11.19
CA GLU A 351 -21.60 -6.42 -11.94
C GLU A 351 -20.93 -5.11 -11.50
N VAL A 352 -19.61 -5.09 -11.53
CA VAL A 352 -18.76 -3.91 -11.24
C VAL A 352 -17.71 -3.78 -12.32
N LYS A 353 -17.35 -2.53 -12.66
CA LYS A 353 -16.35 -2.25 -13.69
C LYS A 353 -14.92 -2.52 -13.24
N ASP A 354 -14.63 -2.31 -11.95
CA ASP A 354 -13.31 -2.40 -11.33
C ASP A 354 -13.41 -2.48 -9.79
N GLY A 355 -12.25 -2.63 -9.14
CA GLY A 355 -12.13 -2.70 -7.68
C GLY A 355 -12.52 -1.39 -6.98
N ILE A 356 -12.39 -0.24 -7.64
CA ILE A 356 -12.75 1.07 -7.09
C ILE A 356 -14.28 1.14 -6.91
N GLU A 357 -15.03 0.82 -7.96
CA GLU A 357 -16.50 0.75 -7.89
C GLU A 357 -16.95 -0.27 -6.84
N MET A 358 -16.31 -1.45 -6.82
CA MET A 358 -16.60 -2.47 -5.82
C MET A 358 -16.44 -1.94 -4.39
N MET A 359 -15.35 -1.22 -4.12
CA MET A 359 -15.10 -0.66 -2.79
C MET A 359 -16.14 0.40 -2.41
N HIS A 360 -16.54 1.27 -3.34
CA HIS A 360 -17.62 2.24 -3.09
C HIS A 360 -18.98 1.59 -2.80
N ARG A 361 -19.27 0.44 -3.40
CA ARG A 361 -20.49 -0.34 -3.12
C ARG A 361 -20.38 -1.03 -1.77
N LEU A 362 -19.29 -1.77 -1.52
CA LEU A 362 -19.08 -2.51 -0.28
C LEU A 362 -18.92 -1.59 0.94
N GLY A 363 -18.39 -0.38 0.77
CA GLY A 363 -18.35 0.65 1.82
C GLY A 363 -19.73 1.04 2.36
N LYS A 364 -20.78 0.86 1.56
CA LYS A 364 -22.18 1.09 1.94
C LYS A 364 -22.91 -0.17 2.42
N SER A 365 -22.28 -1.33 2.33
CA SER A 365 -22.91 -2.61 2.67
C SER A 365 -23.16 -2.74 4.18
N VAL A 366 -24.38 -3.14 4.53
CA VAL A 366 -24.73 -3.53 5.90
C VAL A 366 -23.95 -4.76 6.30
N ARG A 367 -23.81 -5.72 5.39
CA ARG A 367 -23.04 -6.95 5.64
C ARG A 367 -21.57 -6.65 5.92
N ALA A 368 -20.91 -5.85 5.09
CA ALA A 368 -19.51 -5.50 5.29
C ALA A 368 -19.27 -4.87 6.66
N ARG A 369 -20.14 -3.93 7.07
CA ARG A 369 -20.12 -3.33 8.39
C ARG A 369 -20.29 -4.36 9.52
N GLN A 370 -21.29 -5.23 9.42
CA GLN A 370 -21.54 -6.26 10.43
C GLN A 370 -20.38 -7.26 10.55
N THR A 371 -19.80 -7.66 9.42
CA THR A 371 -18.62 -8.54 9.40
C THR A 371 -17.44 -7.88 10.08
N PHE A 372 -17.16 -6.62 9.78
CA PHE A 372 -16.10 -5.85 10.46
C PHE A 372 -16.31 -5.82 11.98
N ILE A 373 -17.53 -5.51 12.44
CA ILE A 373 -17.89 -5.49 13.87
C ILE A 373 -17.66 -6.85 14.51
N ARG A 374 -17.98 -7.96 13.83
CA ARG A 374 -17.72 -9.32 14.32
C ARG A 374 -16.23 -9.59 14.47
N TYR A 375 -15.39 -9.20 13.50
CA TYR A 375 -13.94 -9.36 13.63
C TYR A 375 -13.38 -8.53 14.80
N LEU A 376 -13.86 -7.29 14.97
CA LEU A 376 -13.48 -6.45 16.11
C LEU A 376 -13.91 -7.07 17.44
N PHE A 377 -15.13 -7.60 17.52
CA PHE A 377 -15.61 -8.35 18.69
C PHE A 377 -14.64 -9.48 19.02
N ARG A 378 -14.33 -10.37 18.06
CA ARG A 378 -13.42 -11.51 18.28
C ARG A 378 -12.05 -11.06 18.80
N TYR A 379 -11.52 -9.99 18.21
CA TYR A 379 -10.23 -9.43 18.61
C TYR A 379 -10.23 -8.88 20.04
N LEU A 380 -11.28 -8.15 20.43
CA LEU A 380 -11.38 -7.57 21.77
C LEU A 380 -11.65 -8.63 22.83
N MET A 381 -12.47 -9.63 22.50
CA MET A 381 -12.88 -10.72 23.39
C MET A 381 -11.84 -11.84 23.51
N GLY A 382 -11.02 -12.05 22.48
CA GLY A 382 -10.05 -13.15 22.41
C GLY A 382 -10.67 -14.52 22.12
N ARG A 383 -11.90 -14.56 21.59
CA ARG A 383 -12.65 -15.78 21.26
C ARG A 383 -13.63 -15.55 20.11
N ASN A 384 -14.11 -16.64 19.51
CA ASN A 384 -15.24 -16.59 18.58
C ASN A 384 -16.54 -16.17 19.30
N GLU A 385 -17.44 -15.51 18.57
CA GLU A 385 -18.79 -15.20 19.05
C GLU A 385 -19.66 -16.45 19.18
N MET A 386 -20.54 -16.42 20.16
CA MET A 386 -21.56 -17.44 20.43
C MET A 386 -22.95 -16.85 20.16
N LEU A 387 -23.97 -17.70 20.09
CA LEU A 387 -25.36 -17.24 19.92
C LEU A 387 -25.78 -16.26 21.03
N SER A 388 -25.26 -16.43 22.25
CA SER A 388 -25.50 -15.52 23.38
C SER A 388 -24.94 -14.10 23.16
N ASP A 389 -23.96 -13.92 22.28
CA ASP A 389 -23.36 -12.61 21.97
C ASP A 389 -24.17 -11.81 20.94
N SER A 390 -25.24 -12.38 20.38
CA SER A 390 -26.04 -11.73 19.33
C SER A 390 -26.58 -10.37 19.75
N ARG A 391 -27.02 -10.25 21.02
CA ARG A 391 -27.51 -8.98 21.57
C ARG A 391 -26.41 -7.92 21.61
N THR A 392 -25.22 -8.29 22.08
CA THR A 392 -24.03 -7.41 22.12
C THR A 392 -23.68 -6.88 20.73
N LEU A 393 -23.65 -7.75 19.71
CA LEU A 393 -23.32 -7.33 18.34
C LEU A 393 -24.37 -6.38 17.75
N VAL A 394 -25.66 -6.65 17.98
CA VAL A 394 -26.76 -5.78 17.53
C VAL A 394 -26.72 -4.42 18.24
N GLU A 395 -26.45 -4.39 19.54
CA GLU A 395 -26.31 -3.15 20.30
C GLU A 395 -25.09 -2.35 19.85
N ALA A 396 -23.96 -3.01 19.61
CA ALA A 396 -22.73 -2.39 19.10
C ALA A 396 -22.96 -1.74 17.71
N GLU A 397 -23.63 -2.43 16.79
CA GLU A 397 -23.99 -1.85 15.49
C GLU A 397 -24.94 -0.65 15.63
N LYS A 398 -25.99 -0.77 16.47
CA LYS A 398 -26.90 0.36 16.73
C LYS A 398 -26.16 1.56 17.32
N THR A 399 -25.24 1.34 18.25
CA THR A 399 -24.42 2.41 18.84
C THR A 399 -23.52 3.05 17.79
N TYR A 400 -22.86 2.25 16.95
CA TYR A 400 -22.07 2.76 15.81
C TYR A 400 -22.92 3.69 14.93
N LEU A 401 -24.09 3.23 14.47
CA LEU A 401 -24.97 4.00 13.59
C LEU A 401 -25.53 5.27 14.24
N LYS A 402 -25.99 5.18 15.49
CA LYS A 402 -26.54 6.34 16.24
C LYS A 402 -25.50 7.44 16.47
N ASN A 403 -24.22 7.09 16.53
CA ASN A 403 -23.12 8.03 16.73
C ASN A 403 -22.40 8.35 15.40
N GLY A 404 -23.12 8.38 14.28
CA GLY A 404 -22.58 8.80 12.98
C GLY A 404 -21.47 7.91 12.42
N GLY A 405 -21.46 6.63 12.81
CA GLY A 405 -20.44 5.66 12.41
C GLY A 405 -19.11 5.82 13.14
N SER A 406 -19.15 6.24 14.42
CA SER A 406 -17.99 6.36 15.31
C SER A 406 -17.44 4.99 15.71
N PHE A 407 -16.15 4.78 15.44
CA PHE A 407 -15.39 3.62 15.90
C PHE A 407 -15.15 3.68 17.41
N LYS A 408 -14.92 4.88 17.98
CA LYS A 408 -14.77 5.02 19.44
C LYS A 408 -16.03 4.57 20.18
N ALA A 409 -17.21 5.01 19.72
CA ALA A 409 -18.49 4.59 20.29
C ALA A 409 -18.72 3.08 20.15
N LEU A 410 -18.34 2.50 19.00
CA LEU A 410 -18.39 1.05 18.77
C LEU A 410 -17.50 0.29 19.77
N VAL A 411 -16.24 0.70 19.93
CA VAL A 411 -15.30 0.06 20.88
C VAL A 411 -15.82 0.17 22.31
N VAL A 412 -16.27 1.35 22.73
CA VAL A 412 -16.85 1.55 24.07
C VAL A 412 -18.04 0.60 24.27
N SER A 413 -18.97 0.53 23.30
CA SER A 413 -20.13 -0.36 23.37
C SER A 413 -19.76 -1.85 23.51
N LEU A 414 -18.69 -2.29 22.84
CA LEU A 414 -18.22 -3.66 22.94
C LEU A 414 -17.56 -3.94 24.30
N LEU A 415 -16.73 -3.01 24.79
CA LEU A 415 -15.98 -3.17 26.03
C LEU A 415 -16.84 -2.98 27.29
N SER A 416 -17.99 -2.31 27.19
CA SER A 416 -18.96 -2.19 28.29
C SER A 416 -20.07 -3.24 28.27
N SER A 417 -20.05 -4.16 27.29
CA SER A 417 -21.09 -5.20 27.15
C SER A 417 -20.95 -6.34 28.16
N ASP A 418 -22.06 -7.03 28.44
CA ASP A 418 -22.06 -8.25 29.26
C ASP A 418 -21.12 -9.32 28.70
N SER A 419 -21.05 -9.45 27.38
CA SER A 419 -20.12 -10.38 26.70
C SER A 419 -18.66 -10.12 27.07
N PHE A 420 -18.29 -8.86 27.33
CA PHE A 420 -16.94 -8.48 27.74
C PHE A 420 -16.75 -8.59 29.26
N LEU A 421 -17.70 -8.05 30.03
CA LEU A 421 -17.60 -7.97 31.49
C LEU A 421 -17.60 -9.35 32.15
N TYR A 422 -18.35 -10.29 31.59
CA TYR A 422 -18.47 -11.66 32.10
C TYR A 422 -17.68 -12.67 31.26
N ARG A 423 -16.69 -12.21 30.47
CA ARG A 423 -15.80 -13.10 29.71
C ARG A 423 -15.06 -14.02 30.68
N ARG A 424 -15.18 -15.33 30.47
CA ARG A 424 -14.43 -16.35 31.21
C ARG A 424 -13.19 -16.76 30.43
#